data_AF-A0A379U538-F1
#
_entry.id   AF-A0A379U538-F1
#
_cell.length_a   1.000
_cell.length_b   1.000
_cell.length_c   1.000
_cell.angle_alpha   90.00
_cell.angle_beta   90.00
_cell.angle_gamma   90.00
#
_symmetry.space_group_name_H-M   'P 1'
#
loop_
_entity.id
_entity.type
_entity.pdbx_description
1 polymer ?
#
loop_
_entity_poly.entity_id
_entity_poly.type
_entity_poly.pdbx_seq_one_letter_code
_entity_poly.pdbx_strand_id
1 'polypeptide(L)'
;MEAIGKPFDKAGRFDQQSMVCGQCHVEYYFEGKNKAVKFPWDEGMKVENMEKYYDAIAFSDWTNSLSKTPMLKAQHPEYETWSAGIHGKNNVTCIDCHMPKVQNAEGKLYTDHKIGNPFDNFAQTCANCHTQDKATLQNVVAERKQAIHDLKIKVEDQLVHAHFEAKAAWDAGATDAEMKPILNDIRHAQWRWDLAIASHGIHMHAPEEGLRMLGSAMDKAADARTKLARTAGNQRHYP
;
A
#
# COMPACT_ATOMS: atom_id res chain seq x y z
N MET A 1 10.76 7.41 12.59
CA MET A 1 11.25 8.42 11.62
C MET A 1 12.78 8.49 11.53
N GLU A 2 13.55 8.13 12.58
CA GLU A 2 15.02 8.08 12.51
C GLU A 2 15.57 7.12 11.44
N ALA A 3 14.97 5.93 11.30
CA ALA A 3 15.37 4.92 10.32
C ALA A 3 15.35 5.42 8.86
N ILE A 4 14.51 6.41 8.56
CA ILE A 4 14.42 7.03 7.22
C ILE A 4 15.21 8.35 7.12
N GLY A 5 16.10 8.63 8.09
CA GLY A 5 16.95 9.82 8.12
C GLY A 5 16.22 11.12 8.42
N LYS A 6 15.01 11.06 9.00
CA LYS A 6 14.19 12.25 9.31
C LYS A 6 13.82 12.32 10.81
N PRO A 7 14.79 12.51 11.73
CA PRO A 7 14.50 12.62 13.15
C PRO A 7 13.59 13.82 13.46
N PHE A 8 12.57 13.61 14.31
CA PHE A 8 11.49 14.58 14.52
C PHE A 8 11.96 15.89 15.15
N ASP A 9 12.88 15.83 16.12
CA ASP A 9 13.45 16.97 16.83
C ASP A 9 14.30 17.89 15.93
N LYS A 10 14.79 17.37 14.80
CA LYS A 10 15.54 18.15 13.80
C LYS A 10 14.70 18.52 12.58
N ALA A 11 13.46 18.04 12.49
CA ALA A 11 12.57 18.30 11.38
C ALA A 11 11.97 19.71 11.45
N GLY A 12 11.82 20.38 10.30
CA GLY A 12 11.12 21.66 10.23
C GLY A 12 9.63 21.50 10.52
N ARG A 13 8.94 22.62 10.79
CA ARG A 13 7.50 22.63 11.12
C ARG A 13 6.63 21.84 10.12
N PHE A 14 6.88 21.99 8.82
CA PHE A 14 6.07 21.34 7.78
C PHE A 14 6.33 19.83 7.72
N ASP A 15 7.58 19.37 7.87
CA ASP A 15 7.86 17.94 7.99
C ASP A 15 7.15 17.35 9.23
N GLN A 16 7.22 18.05 10.37
CA GLN A 16 6.60 17.60 11.61
C GLN A 16 5.07 17.47 11.50
N GLN A 17 4.41 18.32 10.71
CA GLN A 17 2.97 18.24 10.47
C GLN A 17 2.58 16.87 9.90
N SER A 18 3.25 16.40 8.84
CA SER A 18 3.00 15.07 8.29
C SER A 18 3.50 13.95 9.20
N MET A 19 4.60 14.15 9.95
CA MET A 19 5.13 13.13 10.87
C MET A 19 4.18 12.78 12.01
N VAL A 20 3.39 13.74 12.50
CA VAL A 20 2.38 13.46 13.53
C VAL A 20 1.34 12.47 13.01
N CYS A 21 0.90 12.59 11.75
CA CYS A 21 0.02 11.62 11.10
C CYS A 21 0.73 10.27 10.90
N GLY A 22 2.02 10.30 10.53
CA GLY A 22 2.88 9.13 10.35
C GLY A 22 3.23 8.37 11.64
N GLN A 23 2.62 8.71 12.79
CA GLN A 23 2.64 7.85 13.97
C GLN A 23 1.67 6.67 13.85
N CYS A 24 0.63 6.80 13.02
CA CYS A 24 -0.44 5.81 12.90
C CYS A 24 -0.75 5.42 11.45
N HIS A 25 -0.69 6.40 10.53
CA HIS A 25 -1.07 6.25 9.13
C HIS A 25 0.10 5.70 8.28
N VAL A 26 0.47 4.46 8.60
CA VAL A 26 1.68 3.78 8.11
C VAL A 26 1.45 2.28 7.97
N GLU A 27 2.31 1.63 7.18
CA GLU A 27 2.49 0.18 7.22
C GLU A 27 3.24 -0.24 8.49
N TYR A 28 2.80 -1.33 9.11
CA TYR A 28 3.41 -1.85 10.33
C TYR A 28 3.19 -3.36 10.49
N TYR A 29 4.07 -3.96 11.30
CA TYR A 29 3.92 -5.34 11.76
C TYR A 29 4.22 -5.46 13.26
N PHE A 30 4.05 -6.66 13.79
CA PHE A 30 4.33 -6.99 15.18
C PHE A 30 5.66 -7.74 15.33
N GLU A 31 6.66 -7.08 15.90
CA GLU A 31 8.00 -7.61 16.11
C GLU A 31 8.13 -8.37 17.45
N GLY A 32 8.82 -9.51 17.39
CA GLY A 32 9.23 -10.28 18.56
C GLY A 32 8.06 -10.92 19.33
N LYS A 33 8.39 -11.54 20.47
CA LYS A 33 7.41 -12.26 21.30
C LYS A 33 6.34 -11.34 21.89
N ASN A 34 6.70 -10.09 22.17
CA ASN A 34 5.81 -9.10 22.78
C ASN A 34 4.92 -8.38 21.75
N LYS A 35 5.06 -8.69 20.45
CA LYS A 35 4.27 -8.08 19.37
C LYS A 35 4.35 -6.55 19.37
N ALA A 36 5.56 -6.01 19.52
CA ALA A 36 5.76 -4.57 19.49
C ALA A 36 5.47 -4.03 18.09
N VAL A 37 4.77 -2.90 17.99
CA VAL A 37 4.55 -2.22 16.71
C VAL A 37 5.89 -1.76 16.15
N LYS A 38 6.20 -2.17 14.91
CA LYS A 38 7.36 -1.69 14.18
C LYS A 38 6.98 -1.39 12.73
N PHE A 39 7.53 -0.30 12.21
CA PHE A 39 7.38 0.08 10.80
C PHE A 39 8.54 -0.54 10.01
N PRO A 40 8.30 -1.26 8.90
CA PRO A 40 9.34 -2.01 8.17
C PRO A 40 10.20 -1.10 7.27
N TRP A 41 10.70 0.00 7.81
CA TRP A 41 11.34 1.07 7.04
C TRP A 41 12.87 1.05 7.07
N ASP A 42 13.48 0.02 7.68
CA ASP A 42 14.93 -0.09 7.87
C ASP A 42 15.69 -0.10 6.52
N GLU A 43 15.04 -0.59 5.45
CA GLU A 43 15.56 -0.59 4.07
C GLU A 43 14.93 0.53 3.20
N GLY A 44 14.10 1.40 3.79
CA GLY A 44 13.32 2.44 3.13
C GLY A 44 11.84 2.09 2.90
N MET A 45 11.07 3.04 2.38
CA MET A 45 9.59 3.00 2.38
C MET A 45 8.95 2.54 1.06
N LYS A 46 9.73 2.08 0.08
CA LYS A 46 9.15 1.55 -1.16
C LYS A 46 8.66 0.12 -0.96
N VAL A 47 7.67 -0.31 -1.74
CA VAL A 47 7.13 -1.68 -1.69
C VAL A 47 8.22 -2.75 -1.82
N GLU A 48 9.22 -2.52 -2.69
CA GLU A 48 10.33 -3.46 -2.90
C GLU A 48 11.30 -3.49 -1.72
N ASN A 49 11.48 -2.35 -1.05
CA ASN A 49 12.37 -2.26 0.11
C ASN A 49 11.77 -3.02 1.30
N MET A 50 10.47 -2.82 1.55
CA MET A 50 9.73 -3.54 2.58
C MET A 50 9.61 -5.04 2.26
N GLU A 51 9.37 -5.41 0.99
CA GLU A 51 9.37 -6.82 0.54
C GLU A 51 10.71 -7.49 0.87
N LYS A 52 11.83 -6.85 0.47
CA LYS A 52 13.19 -7.31 0.76
C LYS A 52 13.44 -7.39 2.27
N TYR A 53 12.99 -6.40 3.03
CA TYR A 53 13.11 -6.39 4.49
C TYR A 53 12.42 -7.60 5.12
N TYR A 54 11.14 -7.82 4.79
CA TYR A 54 10.36 -8.93 5.33
C TYR A 54 10.89 -10.30 4.93
N ASP A 55 11.38 -10.44 3.70
CA ASP A 55 12.01 -11.67 3.22
C ASP A 55 13.33 -11.96 3.93
N ALA A 56 14.16 -10.94 4.18
CA ALA A 56 15.44 -11.09 4.88
C ALA A 56 15.27 -11.61 6.31
N ILE A 57 14.18 -11.24 6.98
CA ILE A 57 13.85 -11.72 8.33
C ILE A 57 12.92 -12.94 8.34
N ALA A 58 12.59 -13.49 7.16
CA ALA A 58 11.65 -14.60 6.97
C ALA A 58 10.30 -14.40 7.71
N PHE A 59 9.82 -13.16 7.76
CA PHE A 59 8.59 -12.81 8.48
C PHE A 59 7.35 -13.20 7.67
N SER A 60 6.29 -13.61 8.36
CA SER A 60 4.97 -13.81 7.77
C SER A 60 3.89 -13.51 8.81
N ASP A 61 2.85 -12.80 8.39
CA ASP A 61 1.73 -12.47 9.23
C ASP A 61 0.81 -13.69 9.46
N TRP A 62 0.57 -14.47 8.39
CA TRP A 62 -0.19 -15.72 8.46
C TRP A 62 0.16 -16.66 7.31
N THR A 63 -0.26 -17.91 7.43
CA THR A 63 -0.26 -18.88 6.33
C THR A 63 -1.63 -18.89 5.68
N ASN A 64 -1.72 -18.57 4.38
CA ASN A 64 -2.98 -18.61 3.64
C ASN A 64 -3.58 -20.03 3.67
N SER A 65 -4.86 -20.15 4.03
CA SER A 65 -5.49 -21.45 4.30
C SER A 65 -5.70 -22.31 3.05
N LEU A 66 -5.78 -21.70 1.86
CA LEU A 66 -5.97 -22.40 0.59
C LEU A 66 -4.61 -22.85 0.03
N SER A 67 -3.76 -21.89 -0.28
CA SER A 67 -2.47 -22.09 -0.98
C SER A 67 -1.32 -22.52 -0.07
N LYS A 68 -1.47 -22.39 1.25
CA LYS A 68 -0.39 -22.56 2.24
C LYS A 68 0.77 -21.57 2.10
N THR A 69 0.57 -20.50 1.32
CA THR A 69 1.59 -19.45 1.16
C THR A 69 1.84 -18.71 2.50
N PRO A 70 3.10 -18.48 2.88
CA PRO A 70 3.47 -17.58 3.98
C PRO A 70 3.26 -16.11 3.57
N MET A 71 2.19 -15.47 4.04
CA MET A 71 1.73 -14.16 3.57
C MET A 71 2.27 -12.98 4.36
N LEU A 72 2.25 -11.81 3.72
CA LEU A 72 2.40 -10.50 4.32
C LEU A 72 1.06 -9.74 4.25
N LYS A 73 0.75 -8.95 5.27
CA LYS A 73 -0.39 -8.01 5.27
C LYS A 73 0.16 -6.60 5.14
N ALA A 74 -0.46 -5.79 4.28
CA ALA A 74 -0.24 -4.36 4.27
C ALA A 74 -1.35 -3.61 5.02
N GLN A 75 -0.98 -2.57 5.77
CA GLN A 75 -1.89 -1.71 6.54
C GLN A 75 -1.66 -0.27 6.12
N HIS A 76 -2.73 0.38 5.64
CA HIS A 76 -2.87 1.83 5.42
C HIS A 76 -1.54 2.66 5.33
N PRO A 77 -0.73 2.47 4.26
CA PRO A 77 0.60 3.08 4.12
C PRO A 77 0.52 4.53 3.62
N GLU A 78 -0.29 5.39 4.26
CA GLU A 78 -0.49 6.76 3.79
C GLU A 78 0.81 7.57 3.82
N TYR A 79 1.64 7.50 4.88
CA TYR A 79 2.86 8.29 4.95
C TYR A 79 3.85 7.90 3.85
N GLU A 80 4.02 6.60 3.62
CA GLU A 80 4.91 6.04 2.61
C GLU A 80 4.44 6.41 1.22
N THR A 81 3.15 6.20 0.93
CA THR A 81 2.58 6.52 -0.39
C THR A 81 2.51 8.02 -0.64
N TRP A 82 2.10 8.84 0.33
CA TRP A 82 2.17 10.31 0.23
C TRP A 82 3.58 10.78 -0.11
N SER A 83 4.61 10.22 0.54
CA SER A 83 6.01 10.60 0.31
C SER A 83 6.48 10.31 -1.12
N ALA A 84 5.91 9.29 -1.78
CA ALA A 84 6.16 8.95 -3.17
C ALA A 84 5.36 9.83 -4.16
N GLY A 85 4.26 10.41 -3.70
CA GLY A 85 3.35 11.26 -4.47
C GLY A 85 3.89 12.64 -4.78
N ILE A 86 3.29 13.31 -5.79
CA ILE A 86 3.75 14.64 -6.21
C ILE A 86 3.56 15.70 -5.10
N HIS A 87 2.49 15.58 -4.31
CA HIS A 87 2.24 16.48 -3.18
C HIS A 87 3.31 16.31 -2.09
N GLY A 88 3.62 15.07 -1.67
CA GLY A 88 4.66 14.82 -0.68
C GLY A 88 6.07 15.19 -1.16
N LYS A 89 6.37 14.97 -2.45
CA LYS A 89 7.63 15.45 -3.07
C LYS A 89 7.81 16.97 -3.02
N ASN A 90 6.71 17.72 -2.97
CA ASN A 90 6.70 19.18 -2.81
C ASN A 90 6.42 19.60 -1.36
N ASN A 91 6.45 18.66 -0.41
CA ASN A 91 6.16 18.87 1.01
C ASN A 91 4.80 19.55 1.29
N VAL A 92 3.81 19.34 0.42
CA VAL A 92 2.41 19.65 0.74
C VAL A 92 1.96 18.62 1.77
N THR A 93 1.73 19.09 2.99
CA THR A 93 1.62 18.24 4.18
C THR A 93 0.23 17.62 4.28
N CYS A 94 0.10 16.60 5.15
CA CYS A 94 -1.22 16.06 5.52
C CYS A 94 -2.15 17.18 6.04
N ILE A 95 -1.59 18.15 6.75
CA ILE A 95 -2.32 19.24 7.42
C ILE A 95 -2.88 20.23 6.41
N ASP A 96 -2.17 20.51 5.32
CA ASP A 96 -2.61 21.48 4.29
C ASP A 96 -3.95 21.07 3.66
N CYS A 97 -4.18 19.75 3.54
CA CYS A 97 -5.43 19.22 3.00
C CYS A 97 -6.45 18.84 4.08
N HIS A 98 -6.04 18.18 5.16
CA HIS A 98 -6.97 17.59 6.12
C HIS A 98 -7.21 18.42 7.38
N MET A 99 -6.41 19.46 7.61
CA MET A 99 -6.50 20.34 8.78
C MET A 99 -6.25 21.81 8.38
N PRO A 100 -7.07 22.36 7.47
CA PRO A 100 -6.86 23.71 6.96
C PRO A 100 -6.93 24.75 8.07
N LYS A 101 -6.32 25.91 7.84
CA LYS A 101 -6.54 27.07 8.71
C LYS A 101 -7.90 27.69 8.36
N VAL A 102 -8.74 27.87 9.37
CA VAL A 102 -10.10 28.43 9.24
C VAL A 102 -10.31 29.52 10.29
N GLN A 103 -11.37 30.32 10.14
CA GLN A 103 -11.73 31.37 11.08
C GLN A 103 -12.96 30.99 11.90
N ASN A 104 -13.00 31.42 13.16
CA ASN A 104 -14.20 31.30 14.00
C ASN A 104 -15.14 32.51 13.78
N ALA A 105 -16.24 32.60 14.53
CA ALA A 105 -17.20 33.70 14.40
C ALA A 105 -16.58 35.08 14.68
N GLU A 106 -15.50 35.14 15.47
CA GLU A 106 -14.76 36.37 15.80
C GLU A 106 -13.62 36.67 14.81
N GLY A 107 -13.47 35.89 13.73
CA GLY A 107 -12.43 36.09 12.72
C GLY A 107 -11.03 35.59 13.12
N LYS A 108 -10.89 34.92 14.27
CA LYS A 108 -9.61 34.37 14.75
C LYS A 108 -9.27 33.08 14.00
N LEU A 109 -8.05 33.03 13.46
CA LEU A 109 -7.52 31.84 12.79
C LEU A 109 -7.23 30.70 13.78
N TYR A 110 -7.63 29.49 13.41
CA TYR A 110 -7.28 28.25 14.09
C TYR A 110 -7.14 27.10 13.08
N THR A 111 -6.55 25.98 13.52
CA THR A 111 -6.49 24.75 12.71
C THR A 111 -7.81 24.00 12.83
N ASP A 112 -8.45 23.69 11.72
CA ASP A 112 -9.61 22.79 11.73
C ASP A 112 -9.16 21.39 12.17
N HIS A 113 -9.74 20.87 13.25
CA HIS A 113 -9.46 19.54 13.78
C HIS A 113 -10.54 18.50 13.40
N LYS A 114 -11.54 18.88 12.59
CA LYS A 114 -12.47 17.95 11.97
C LYS A 114 -11.79 17.26 10.77
N ILE A 115 -10.83 16.40 11.07
CA ILE A 115 -10.06 15.64 10.08
C ILE A 115 -11.02 14.79 9.24
N GLY A 116 -11.04 15.03 7.93
CA GLY A 116 -12.02 14.40 7.03
C GLY A 116 -11.67 14.59 5.56
N ASN A 117 -12.68 14.60 4.70
CA ASN A 117 -12.47 14.77 3.26
C ASN A 117 -12.13 16.23 2.93
N PRO A 118 -10.95 16.52 2.32
CA PRO A 118 -10.56 17.89 1.97
C PRO A 118 -11.57 18.62 1.07
N PHE A 119 -12.30 17.88 0.22
CA PHE A 119 -13.32 18.49 -0.66
C PHE A 119 -14.52 19.06 0.10
N ASP A 120 -14.77 18.66 1.36
CA ASP A 120 -15.82 19.23 2.20
C ASP A 120 -15.56 20.72 2.47
N ASN A 121 -14.27 21.13 2.48
CA ASN A 121 -13.85 22.51 2.63
C ASN A 121 -12.84 22.90 1.53
N PHE A 122 -13.24 22.70 0.27
CA PHE A 122 -12.40 22.96 -0.91
C PHE A 122 -11.78 24.37 -0.94
N ALA A 123 -12.56 25.38 -0.53
CA ALA A 123 -12.14 26.78 -0.54
C ALA A 123 -10.94 27.06 0.37
N GLN A 124 -10.75 26.28 1.44
CA GLN A 124 -9.65 26.46 2.40
C GLN A 124 -8.58 25.38 2.29
N THR A 125 -8.69 24.48 1.30
CA THR A 125 -7.75 23.38 1.06
C THR A 125 -7.16 23.51 -0.34
N CYS A 126 -7.76 22.86 -1.34
CA CYS A 126 -7.26 22.83 -2.71
C CYS A 126 -7.13 24.22 -3.33
N ALA A 127 -8.11 25.10 -3.10
CA ALA A 127 -8.18 26.42 -3.72
C ALA A 127 -7.07 27.38 -3.25
N ASN A 128 -6.33 27.05 -2.18
CA ASN A 128 -5.16 27.83 -1.76
C ASN A 128 -3.99 27.71 -2.76
N CYS A 129 -3.94 26.63 -3.53
CA CYS A 129 -2.84 26.33 -4.46
C CYS A 129 -3.30 26.16 -5.91
N HIS A 130 -4.56 25.79 -6.13
CA HIS A 130 -5.11 25.47 -7.44
C HIS A 130 -6.10 26.54 -7.92
N THR A 131 -6.06 26.82 -9.22
CA THR A 131 -6.99 27.75 -9.88
C THR A 131 -8.19 27.05 -10.51
N GLN A 132 -8.13 25.72 -10.63
CA GLN A 132 -9.25 24.90 -11.11
C GLN A 132 -10.41 24.92 -10.11
N ASP A 133 -11.64 24.80 -10.62
CA ASP A 133 -12.81 24.69 -9.76
C ASP A 133 -12.90 23.32 -9.06
N LYS A 134 -13.80 23.25 -8.08
CA LYS A 134 -14.04 22.06 -7.26
C LYS A 134 -14.42 20.84 -8.11
N ALA A 135 -15.33 21.01 -9.07
CA ALA A 135 -15.84 19.92 -9.88
C ALA A 135 -14.74 19.31 -10.77
N THR A 136 -13.90 20.15 -11.37
CA THR A 136 -12.76 19.73 -12.20
C THR A 136 -11.80 18.87 -11.40
N LEU A 137 -11.40 19.31 -10.19
CA LEU A 137 -10.49 18.53 -9.37
C LEU A 137 -11.13 17.25 -8.80
N GLN A 138 -12.42 17.27 -8.47
CA GLN A 138 -13.16 16.07 -8.08
C GLN A 138 -13.19 15.04 -9.21
N ASN A 139 -13.39 15.47 -10.45
CA ASN A 139 -13.41 14.58 -11.62
C ASN A 139 -12.04 13.93 -11.87
N VAL A 140 -10.94 14.68 -11.75
CA VAL A 140 -9.59 14.12 -11.86
C VAL A 140 -9.31 13.07 -10.78
N VAL A 141 -9.72 13.35 -9.54
CA VAL A 141 -9.56 12.39 -8.42
C VAL A 141 -10.44 11.14 -8.62
N ALA A 142 -11.65 11.31 -9.15
CA ALA A 142 -12.56 10.22 -9.46
C ALA A 142 -12.04 9.33 -10.60
N GLU A 143 -11.49 9.93 -11.67
CA GLU A 143 -10.88 9.20 -12.79
C GLU A 143 -9.73 8.30 -12.30
N ARG A 144 -8.83 8.85 -11.48
CA ARG A 144 -7.73 8.07 -10.89
C ARG A 144 -8.22 6.95 -9.97
N LYS A 145 -9.27 7.22 -9.21
CA LYS A 145 -9.91 6.20 -8.36
C LYS A 145 -10.45 5.05 -9.20
N GLN A 146 -11.12 5.35 -10.30
CA GLN A 146 -11.65 4.34 -11.21
C GLN A 146 -10.53 3.54 -11.87
N ALA A 147 -9.49 4.20 -12.40
CA ALA A 147 -8.36 3.53 -13.04
C ALA A 147 -7.64 2.54 -12.10
N ILE A 148 -7.40 2.95 -10.84
CA ILE A 148 -6.81 2.07 -9.81
C ILE A 148 -7.77 0.93 -9.45
N HIS A 149 -9.06 1.21 -9.29
CA HIS A 149 -10.06 0.19 -9.01
C HIS A 149 -10.14 -0.88 -10.10
N ASP A 150 -10.11 -0.48 -11.37
CA ASP A 150 -10.17 -1.40 -12.50
C ASP A 150 -8.95 -2.32 -12.57
N LEU A 151 -7.76 -1.81 -12.26
CA LEU A 151 -6.55 -2.63 -12.21
C LEU A 151 -6.49 -3.48 -10.93
N LYS A 152 -6.94 -2.94 -9.80
CA LYS A 152 -7.06 -3.65 -8.51
C LYS A 152 -7.85 -4.95 -8.68
N ILE A 153 -9.05 -4.88 -9.26
CA ILE A 153 -9.91 -6.06 -9.47
C ILE A 153 -9.21 -7.08 -10.37
N LYS A 154 -8.56 -6.65 -11.45
CA LYS A 154 -7.83 -7.58 -12.34
C LYS A 154 -6.74 -8.35 -11.60
N VAL A 155 -5.99 -7.68 -10.71
CA VAL A 155 -4.97 -8.34 -9.89
C VAL A 155 -5.61 -9.28 -8.87
N GLU A 156 -6.71 -8.88 -8.23
CA GLU A 156 -7.47 -9.74 -7.31
C GLU A 156 -7.96 -11.02 -8.00
N ASP A 157 -8.51 -10.92 -9.21
CA ASP A 157 -8.94 -12.08 -9.98
C ASP A 157 -7.78 -13.05 -10.22
N GLN A 158 -6.59 -12.55 -10.56
CA GLN A 158 -5.41 -13.42 -10.71
C GLN A 158 -4.99 -14.06 -9.38
N LEU A 159 -5.02 -13.32 -8.28
CA LEU A 159 -4.66 -13.83 -6.94
C LEU A 159 -5.65 -14.89 -6.45
N VAL A 160 -6.95 -14.67 -6.67
CA VAL A 160 -8.00 -15.66 -6.39
C VAL A 160 -7.69 -16.96 -7.14
N HIS A 161 -7.47 -16.88 -8.44
CA HIS A 161 -7.12 -18.06 -9.23
C HIS A 161 -5.82 -18.72 -8.77
N ALA A 162 -4.76 -17.95 -8.53
CA ALA A 162 -3.48 -18.49 -8.07
C ALA A 162 -3.60 -19.25 -6.74
N HIS A 163 -4.38 -18.74 -5.78
CA HIS A 163 -4.59 -19.42 -4.51
C HIS A 163 -5.36 -20.75 -4.65
N PHE A 164 -6.40 -20.79 -5.49
CA PHE A 164 -7.16 -22.02 -5.74
C PHE A 164 -6.38 -23.04 -6.57
N GLU A 165 -5.60 -22.59 -7.56
CA GLU A 165 -4.69 -23.42 -8.34
C GLU A 165 -3.60 -24.03 -7.45
N ALA A 166 -3.03 -23.25 -6.52
CA ALA A 166 -2.08 -23.76 -5.53
C ALA A 166 -2.71 -24.80 -4.60
N LYS A 167 -3.96 -24.57 -4.16
CA LYS A 167 -4.71 -25.59 -3.42
C LYS A 167 -4.87 -26.88 -4.23
N ALA A 168 -5.23 -26.78 -5.51
CA ALA A 168 -5.38 -27.95 -6.38
C ALA A 168 -4.06 -28.71 -6.57
N ALA A 169 -2.93 -28.01 -6.69
CA ALA A 169 -1.61 -28.63 -6.76
C ALA A 169 -1.26 -29.41 -5.48
N TRP A 170 -1.60 -28.85 -4.31
CA TRP A 170 -1.46 -29.55 -3.02
C TRP A 170 -2.36 -30.78 -2.93
N ASP A 171 -3.64 -30.66 -3.30
CA ASP A 171 -4.59 -31.78 -3.28
C ASP A 171 -4.13 -32.93 -4.21
N ALA A 172 -3.39 -32.60 -5.28
CA ALA A 172 -2.78 -33.54 -6.21
C ALA A 172 -1.39 -34.07 -5.78
N GLY A 173 -0.94 -33.74 -4.56
CA GLY A 173 0.28 -34.30 -3.97
C GLY A 173 1.57 -33.55 -4.34
N ALA A 174 1.50 -32.27 -4.69
CA ALA A 174 2.71 -31.45 -4.89
C ALA A 174 3.58 -31.46 -3.63
N THR A 175 4.89 -31.46 -3.83
CA THR A 175 5.86 -31.39 -2.73
C THR A 175 6.14 -29.96 -2.32
N ASP A 176 6.66 -29.77 -1.10
CA ASP A 176 7.12 -28.46 -0.63
C ASP A 176 8.18 -27.84 -1.56
N ALA A 177 9.05 -28.68 -2.15
CA ALA A 177 10.08 -28.23 -3.07
C ALA A 177 9.51 -27.66 -4.37
N GLU A 178 8.47 -28.29 -4.92
CA GLU A 178 7.77 -27.83 -6.12
C GLU A 178 6.96 -26.55 -5.84
N MET A 179 6.33 -26.48 -4.67
CA MET A 179 5.46 -25.36 -4.31
C MET A 179 6.23 -24.12 -3.87
N LYS A 180 7.39 -24.25 -3.23
CA LYS A 180 8.17 -23.11 -2.72
C LYS A 180 8.32 -21.92 -3.70
N PRO A 181 8.75 -22.09 -4.97
CA PRO A 181 8.84 -20.97 -5.90
C PRO A 181 7.47 -20.34 -6.23
N ILE A 182 6.41 -21.15 -6.33
CA ILE A 182 5.04 -20.67 -6.56
C ILE A 182 4.55 -19.84 -5.37
N LEU A 183 4.74 -20.35 -4.15
CA LEU A 183 4.31 -19.65 -2.93
C LEU A 183 5.02 -18.30 -2.80
N ASN A 184 6.33 -18.23 -3.11
CA ASN A 184 7.06 -16.97 -3.12
C ASN A 184 6.46 -15.96 -4.11
N ASP A 185 6.11 -16.38 -5.33
CA ASP A 185 5.48 -15.48 -6.29
C ASP A 185 4.08 -15.03 -5.83
N ILE A 186 3.27 -15.91 -5.23
CA ILE A 186 1.97 -15.53 -4.64
C ILE A 186 2.17 -14.53 -3.50
N ARG A 187 3.14 -14.77 -2.62
CA ARG A 187 3.48 -13.87 -1.49
C ARG A 187 3.82 -12.48 -1.99
N HIS A 188 4.71 -12.36 -2.98
CA HIS A 188 5.12 -11.08 -3.55
C HIS A 188 4.00 -10.40 -4.34
N ALA A 189 3.24 -11.16 -5.13
CA ALA A 189 2.10 -10.64 -5.86
C ALA A 189 1.06 -10.01 -4.92
N GLN A 190 0.69 -10.74 -3.86
CA GLN A 190 -0.29 -10.23 -2.91
C GLN A 190 0.27 -9.09 -2.05
N TRP A 191 1.53 -9.16 -1.62
CA TRP A 191 2.17 -8.05 -0.88
C TRP A 191 2.10 -6.73 -1.67
N ARG A 192 2.50 -6.78 -2.95
CA ARG A 192 2.50 -5.60 -3.82
C ARG A 192 1.10 -5.09 -4.11
N TRP A 193 0.14 -6.00 -4.30
CA TRP A 193 -1.27 -5.63 -4.43
C TRP A 193 -1.78 -4.95 -3.16
N ASP A 194 -1.58 -5.56 -2.00
CA ASP A 194 -2.15 -5.10 -0.73
C ASP A 194 -1.59 -3.72 -0.38
N LEU A 195 -0.26 -3.52 -0.43
CA LEU A 195 0.36 -2.22 -0.16
C LEU A 195 -0.12 -1.13 -1.15
N ALA A 196 -0.42 -1.52 -2.40
CA ALA A 196 -0.91 -0.57 -3.39
C ALA A 196 -2.31 -0.03 -3.10
N ILE A 197 -3.16 -0.78 -2.39
CA ILE A 197 -4.58 -0.42 -2.21
C ILE A 197 -5.03 -0.37 -0.74
N ALA A 198 -4.17 -0.73 0.22
CA ALA A 198 -4.49 -0.69 1.65
C ALA A 198 -4.69 0.75 2.15
N SER A 199 -4.07 1.73 1.49
CA SER A 199 -4.42 3.14 1.68
C SER A 199 -5.61 3.50 0.82
N HIS A 200 -6.74 3.84 1.46
CA HIS A 200 -7.94 4.29 0.74
C HIS A 200 -7.72 5.62 -0.01
N GLY A 201 -6.69 6.39 0.34
CA GLY A 201 -6.34 7.66 -0.28
C GLY A 201 -5.35 7.56 -1.44
N ILE A 202 -4.88 6.36 -1.82
CA ILE A 202 -3.79 6.17 -2.80
C ILE A 202 -4.05 6.88 -4.14
N HIS A 203 -5.31 6.89 -4.59
CA HIS A 203 -5.72 7.52 -5.85
C HIS A 203 -5.60 9.05 -5.85
N MET A 204 -5.49 9.65 -4.67
CA MET A 204 -5.18 11.08 -4.49
C MET A 204 -3.70 11.29 -4.15
N HIS A 205 -3.17 10.50 -3.21
CA HIS A 205 -1.84 10.73 -2.64
C HIS A 205 -0.73 10.41 -3.64
N ALA A 206 -0.77 9.23 -4.27
CA ALA A 206 0.25 8.77 -5.21
C ALA A 206 -0.32 7.79 -6.25
N PRO A 207 -1.23 8.26 -7.12
CA PRO A 207 -1.95 7.40 -8.06
C PRO A 207 -1.04 6.61 -9.01
N GLU A 208 0.02 7.25 -9.52
CA GLU A 208 0.98 6.60 -10.41
C GLU A 208 1.76 5.49 -9.69
N GLU A 209 2.11 5.70 -8.42
CA GLU A 209 2.79 4.68 -7.61
C GLU A 209 1.84 3.51 -7.30
N GLY A 210 0.57 3.80 -7.00
CA GLY A 210 -0.50 2.79 -6.88
C GLY A 210 -0.59 1.90 -8.12
N LEU A 211 -0.67 2.51 -9.31
CA LEU A 211 -0.71 1.80 -10.58
C LEU A 211 0.57 1.00 -10.85
N ARG A 212 1.75 1.56 -10.56
CA ARG A 212 3.04 0.88 -10.72
C ARG A 212 3.14 -0.37 -9.84
N MET A 213 2.76 -0.26 -8.57
CA MET A 213 2.77 -1.38 -7.63
C MET A 213 1.81 -2.48 -8.09
N LEU A 214 0.59 -2.14 -8.53
CA LEU A 214 -0.36 -3.11 -9.10
C LEU A 214 0.18 -3.78 -10.38
N GLY A 215 0.87 -3.04 -11.26
CA GLY A 215 1.55 -3.63 -12.42
C GLY A 215 2.60 -4.66 -12.02
N SER A 216 3.40 -4.37 -10.99
CA SER A 216 4.40 -5.30 -10.46
C SER A 216 3.80 -6.49 -9.69
N ALA A 217 2.60 -6.34 -9.15
CA ALA A 217 1.82 -7.42 -8.55
C ALA A 217 1.30 -8.38 -9.62
N MET A 218 0.79 -7.84 -10.73
CA MET A 218 0.33 -8.60 -11.88
C MET A 218 1.42 -9.48 -12.49
N ASP A 219 2.64 -8.95 -12.61
CA ASP A 219 3.82 -9.70 -13.09
C ASP A 219 4.08 -10.96 -12.24
N LYS A 220 4.10 -10.80 -10.91
CA LYS A 220 4.27 -11.92 -9.98
C LYS A 220 3.10 -12.90 -9.97
N ALA A 221 1.87 -12.42 -10.13
CA ALA A 221 0.72 -13.29 -10.26
C ALA A 221 0.79 -14.12 -11.56
N ALA A 222 1.23 -13.54 -12.67
CA ALA A 222 1.44 -14.26 -13.93
C ALA A 222 2.52 -15.34 -13.81
N ASP A 223 3.64 -15.01 -13.16
CA ASP A 223 4.71 -15.95 -12.83
C ASP A 223 4.19 -17.15 -12.01
N ALA A 224 3.42 -16.88 -10.95
CA ALA A 224 2.86 -17.92 -10.08
C ALA A 224 1.93 -18.87 -10.85
N ARG A 225 0.96 -18.31 -11.58
CA ARG A 225 -0.03 -19.10 -12.33
C ARG A 225 0.59 -19.92 -13.46
N THR A 226 1.61 -19.37 -14.13
CA THR A 226 2.35 -20.11 -15.16
C THR A 226 3.11 -21.30 -14.55
N LYS A 227 3.74 -21.13 -13.38
CA LYS A 227 4.41 -22.23 -12.66
C LYS A 227 3.41 -23.28 -12.15
N LEU A 228 2.25 -22.85 -11.67
CA LEU A 228 1.16 -23.73 -11.26
C LEU A 228 0.64 -24.61 -12.41
N ALA A 229 0.39 -24.01 -13.58
CA ALA A 229 -0.06 -24.75 -14.76
C ALA A 229 0.92 -25.86 -15.18
N ARG A 230 2.24 -25.57 -15.12
CA ARG A 230 3.28 -26.59 -15.41
C ARG A 230 3.33 -27.71 -14.38
N THR A 231 3.17 -27.37 -13.09
CA THR A 231 3.16 -28.35 -12.00
C THR A 231 1.97 -29.31 -12.15
N ALA A 232 0.79 -28.79 -12.47
CA ALA A 232 -0.40 -29.60 -12.73
C ALA A 232 -0.24 -30.53 -13.96
N GLY A 233 0.49 -30.09 -14.99
CA GLY A 233 0.82 -30.93 -16.16
C GLY A 233 1.69 -32.14 -15.79
N ASN A 234 2.71 -31.94 -14.94
CA ASN A 234 3.60 -33.01 -14.51
C ASN A 234 2.89 -34.06 -13.64
N GLN A 235 1.96 -33.63 -12.79
CA GLN A 235 1.18 -34.54 -11.92
C GLN A 235 0.22 -35.44 -12.70
N ARG A 236 -0.21 -35.06 -13.91
CA ARG A 236 -1.03 -35.93 -14.78
C ARG A 236 -0.23 -37.01 -15.51
N HIS A 237 1.10 -36.98 -15.43
CA HIS A 237 1.98 -37.91 -16.16
C HIS A 237 2.68 -38.96 -15.27
N TYR A 238 2.50 -38.90 -13.95
CA TYR A 238 2.93 -39.95 -13.04
C TYR A 238 1.69 -40.72 -12.53
N PRO A 239 1.49 -41.99 -12.93
CA PRO A 239 0.44 -42.85 -12.39
C PRO A 239 0.72 -43.28 -10.95
#